data_AF-A0A3C0VYV4-F1
#
_entry.id   AF-A0A3C0VYV4-F1
#
_cell.length_a   1.000
_cell.length_b   1.000
_cell.length_c   1.000
_cell.angle_alpha   90.00
_cell.angle_beta   90.00
_cell.angle_gamma   90.00
#
_symmetry.space_group_name_H-M   'P 1'
#
loop_
_entity.id
_entity.type
_entity.pdbx_description
1 polymer ?
#
loop_
_entity_poly.entity_id
_entity_poly.type
_entity_poly.pdbx_seq_one_letter_code
_entity_poly.pdbx_strand_id
1 'polypeptide(L)'
;DAANDPDGDGATNAHEFYSGTLPKDTDSFLRLEFALGQAGQVEIEFTMRAGRSYMLQSADTPAGPWGALPGDVFTPARGLETEAKRIPVGPAEHLAKRFYRLRVQRLAD
;
A
#
# COMPACT_ATOMS: atom_id res chain seq x y z
N ASP A 1 7.85 11.32 30.86
CA ASP A 1 8.18 12.52 30.10
C ASP A 1 7.80 12.24 28.64
N ALA A 2 6.65 12.76 28.20
CA ALA A 2 5.83 12.19 27.11
C ALA A 2 5.51 13.20 25.98
N ALA A 3 6.33 14.25 25.86
CA ALA A 3 6.08 15.38 24.97
C ALA A 3 7.22 15.65 23.97
N ASN A 4 8.25 14.80 23.92
CA ASN A 4 9.27 14.92 22.88
C ASN A 4 8.72 14.35 21.57
N ASP A 5 8.64 15.23 20.60
CA ASP A 5 8.43 14.99 19.17
C ASP A 5 9.81 15.19 18.49
N PRO A 6 10.69 14.16 18.51
CA PRO A 6 12.08 14.33 18.09
C PRO A 6 12.23 14.53 16.56
N ASP A 7 11.21 14.22 15.78
CA ASP A 7 11.25 14.22 14.31
C ASP A 7 10.33 15.29 13.68
N GLY A 8 9.55 16.00 14.49
CA GLY A 8 8.81 17.21 14.15
C GLY A 8 7.54 16.99 13.34
N ASP A 9 6.94 15.80 13.35
CA ASP A 9 5.79 15.45 12.49
C ASP A 9 4.43 15.62 13.17
N GLY A 10 4.41 15.95 14.47
CA GLY A 10 3.19 16.21 15.23
C GLY A 10 2.59 14.98 15.90
N ALA A 11 3.31 13.85 15.95
CA ALA A 11 2.88 12.63 16.62
C ALA A 11 3.68 12.39 17.91
N THR A 12 2.99 12.30 19.05
CA THR A 12 3.61 11.95 20.34
C THR A 12 3.77 10.44 20.53
N ASN A 13 4.87 10.01 21.16
CA ASN A 13 5.23 8.61 21.51
C ASN A 13 4.09 7.68 21.99
N ALA A 14 3.05 8.22 22.65
CA ALA A 14 1.93 7.43 23.15
C ALA A 14 1.05 6.84 22.03
N HIS A 15 0.96 7.49 20.87
CA HIS A 15 0.23 6.94 19.73
C HIS A 15 0.98 5.79 19.06
N GLU A 16 2.32 5.79 19.13
CA GLU A 16 3.16 4.81 18.45
C GLU A 16 3.29 3.49 19.22
N PHE A 17 3.18 3.54 20.55
CA PHE A 17 3.22 2.34 21.39
C PHE A 17 1.98 1.45 21.20
N TYR A 18 0.83 2.01 20.84
CA TYR A 18 -0.41 1.24 20.62
C TYR A 18 -0.61 0.76 19.18
N SER A 19 0.03 1.38 18.19
CA SER A 19 -0.06 0.99 16.77
C SER A 19 1.01 -0.02 16.34
N GLY A 20 2.01 -0.31 17.17
CA GLY A 20 3.13 -1.17 16.81
C GLY A 20 3.94 -0.63 15.63
N THR A 21 3.87 0.68 15.38
CA THR A 21 4.66 1.37 14.36
C THR A 21 6.00 1.75 14.96
N LEU A 22 7.08 1.57 14.20
CA LEU A 22 8.43 1.96 14.61
C LEU A 22 8.55 3.49 14.55
N PRO A 23 8.88 4.17 15.67
CA PRO A 23 8.93 5.63 15.84
C PRO A 23 9.87 6.47 14.97
N LYS A 24 10.47 5.93 13.91
CA LYS A 24 11.71 6.53 13.37
C LYS A 24 11.93 6.41 11.86
N ASP A 25 10.90 6.08 11.08
CA ASP A 25 11.08 5.87 9.65
C ASP A 25 10.06 6.69 8.84
N THR A 26 10.37 7.96 8.61
CA THR A 26 9.66 8.89 7.71
C THR A 26 9.68 8.44 6.23
N ASP A 27 10.30 7.30 5.92
CA ASP A 27 10.30 6.68 4.60
C ASP A 27 9.26 5.54 4.47
N SER A 28 8.61 5.14 5.58
CA SER A 28 7.64 4.02 5.64
C SER A 28 6.26 4.33 5.06
N PHE A 29 6.11 5.34 4.20
CA PHE A 29 4.83 5.67 3.56
C PHE A 29 4.54 4.70 2.42
N LEU A 30 3.45 3.94 2.55
CA LEU A 30 2.91 3.19 1.44
C LEU A 30 2.36 4.16 0.40
N ARG A 31 2.98 4.18 -0.78
CA ARG A 31 2.51 4.96 -1.92
C ARG A 31 1.89 4.04 -2.95
N LEU A 32 0.66 4.38 -3.37
CA LEU A 32 -0.03 3.74 -4.47
C LEU A 32 -0.03 4.73 -5.63
N GLU A 33 0.64 4.38 -6.72
CA GLU A 33 0.81 5.25 -7.88
C GLU A 33 0.14 4.63 -9.10
N PHE A 34 -0.37 5.48 -9.98
CA PHE A 34 -0.88 5.06 -11.28
C PHE A 34 0.17 5.42 -12.34
N ALA A 35 0.58 4.44 -13.10
CA ALA A 35 1.49 4.60 -14.23
C ALA A 35 0.78 4.22 -15.53
N LEU A 36 1.16 4.87 -16.63
CA LEU A 36 0.80 4.40 -17.97
C LEU A 36 1.82 3.35 -18.39
N GLY A 37 1.36 2.11 -18.49
CA GLY A 37 2.14 0.97 -18.95
C GLY A 37 2.27 0.91 -20.46
N GLN A 38 2.88 -0.16 -20.94
CA GLN A 38 3.03 -0.42 -22.38
C GLN A 38 1.66 -0.60 -23.05
N ALA A 39 1.53 -0.18 -24.31
CA ALA A 39 0.28 -0.33 -25.09
C ALA A 39 -0.96 0.38 -24.49
N GLY A 40 -0.78 1.44 -23.69
CA GLY A 40 -1.90 2.26 -23.19
C GLY A 40 -2.69 1.63 -22.04
N GLN A 41 -2.16 0.59 -21.41
CA GLN A 41 -2.74 0.03 -20.18
C GLN A 41 -2.39 0.90 -18.97
N VAL A 42 -3.33 1.04 -18.04
CA VAL A 42 -3.03 1.65 -16.74
C VAL A 42 -2.48 0.56 -15.83
N GLU A 43 -1.39 0.88 -15.15
CA GLU A 43 -0.75 0.03 -14.16
C GLU A 43 -0.81 0.71 -12.80
N ILE A 44 -1.02 -0.09 -11.77
CA ILE A 44 -0.86 0.33 -10.38
C ILE A 44 0.51 -0.12 -9.91
N GLU A 45 1.29 0.82 -9.39
CA GLU A 45 2.61 0.57 -8.81
C GLU A 45 2.61 0.88 -7.32
N PHE A 46 3.22 0.00 -6.53
CA PHE A 46 3.50 0.23 -5.10
C PHE A 46 4.71 -0.58 -4.64
N THR A 47 5.39 -0.10 -3.60
CA THR A 47 6.54 -0.80 -3.00
C THR A 47 6.09 -1.68 -1.83
N MET A 48 6.33 -2.98 -1.95
CA MET A 48 6.16 -3.97 -0.91
C MET A 48 7.36 -3.99 0.03
N ARG A 49 7.16 -4.24 1.32
CA ARG A 49 8.21 -4.43 2.32
C ARG A 49 8.10 -5.79 2.99
N ALA A 50 9.23 -6.34 3.43
CA ALA A 50 9.27 -7.61 4.18
C ALA A 50 8.43 -7.53 5.46
N GLY A 51 7.87 -8.66 5.88
CA GLY A 51 7.00 -8.74 7.06
C GLY A 51 5.63 -8.08 6.88
N ARG A 52 5.25 -7.72 5.65
CA ARG A 52 3.93 -7.17 5.31
C ARG A 52 3.35 -7.93 4.12
N SER A 53 2.04 -8.05 4.11
CA SER A 53 1.26 -8.55 2.99
C SER A 53 0.33 -7.46 2.47
N TYR A 54 0.09 -7.49 1.17
CA TYR A 54 -0.58 -6.44 0.43
C TYR A 54 -1.71 -7.03 -0.40
N MET A 55 -2.89 -6.43 -0.36
CA MET A 55 -4.04 -6.87 -1.14
C MET A 55 -4.62 -5.67 -1.88
N LEU A 56 -4.58 -5.75 -3.22
CA LEU A 56 -5.16 -4.72 -4.07
C LEU A 56 -6.64 -5.04 -4.30
N GLN A 57 -7.51 -4.08 -4.00
CA GLN A 57 -8.95 -4.21 -4.18
C GLN A 57 -9.47 -3.15 -5.13
N SER A 58 -10.51 -3.48 -5.88
CA SER A 58 -11.23 -2.56 -6.75
C SER A 58 -12.73 -2.55 -6.48
N ALA A 59 -13.36 -1.42 -6.76
CA ALA A 59 -14.81 -1.22 -6.69
C ALA A 59 -15.28 -0.23 -7.75
N ASP A 60 -16.53 -0.34 -8.20
CA ASP A 60 -17.14 0.63 -9.12
C ASP A 60 -17.62 1.92 -8.42
N THR A 61 -17.74 1.88 -7.09
CA THR A 61 -18.08 3.04 -6.27
C THR A 61 -17.14 3.11 -5.07
N PRO A 62 -16.90 4.30 -4.48
CA PRO A 62 -16.09 4.40 -3.27
C PRO A 62 -16.75 3.70 -2.08
N ALA A 63 -18.08 3.52 -2.11
CA ALA A 63 -18.83 2.78 -1.10
C ALA A 63 -18.68 1.24 -1.25
N GLY A 64 -18.13 0.75 -2.35
CA GLY A 64 -18.02 -0.67 -2.66
C GLY A 64 -19.16 -1.21 -3.54
N PRO A 65 -19.35 -2.54 -3.60
CA PRO A 65 -18.59 -3.56 -2.90
C PRO A 65 -17.13 -3.64 -3.38
N TRP A 66 -16.20 -3.86 -2.46
CA TRP A 66 -14.78 -3.98 -2.76
C TRP A 66 -14.41 -5.44 -3.05
N GLY A 67 -14.00 -5.74 -4.28
CA GLY A 67 -13.50 -7.05 -4.70
C GLY A 67 -11.98 -7.08 -4.79
N ALA A 68 -11.35 -8.20 -4.40
CA ALA A 68 -9.92 -8.41 -4.62
C ALA A 68 -9.63 -8.53 -6.13
N LEU A 69 -8.52 -7.95 -6.58
CA LEU A 69 -7.99 -8.20 -7.91
C LEU A 69 -7.29 -9.57 -7.97
N PRO A 70 -7.23 -10.23 -9.14
CA PRO A 70 -6.52 -11.50 -9.29
C PRO A 70 -5.06 -11.36 -8.82
N GLY A 71 -4.63 -12.28 -7.96
CA GLY A 71 -3.37 -12.15 -7.21
C GLY A 71 -3.56 -11.71 -5.75
N ASP A 72 -4.66 -12.13 -5.13
CA ASP A 72 -5.22 -11.76 -3.81
C ASP A 72 -4.26 -11.18 -2.75
N VAL A 73 -3.08 -11.77 -2.57
CA VAL A 73 -2.10 -11.30 -1.59
C VAL A 73 -0.71 -11.27 -2.21
N PHE A 74 -0.06 -10.11 -2.12
CA PHE A 74 1.31 -9.89 -2.54
C PHE A 74 2.22 -9.74 -1.31
N THR A 75 3.38 -10.36 -1.40
CA THR A 75 4.48 -10.25 -0.46
C THR A 75 5.77 -10.12 -1.27
N PRO A 76 6.80 -9.42 -0.78
CA PRO A 76 8.08 -9.41 -1.46
C PRO A 76 8.66 -10.84 -1.52
N ALA A 77 9.50 -11.10 -2.51
CA ALA A 77 10.22 -12.36 -2.61
C ALA A 77 11.08 -12.59 -1.34
N ARG A 78 11.29 -13.87 -1.00
CA ARG A 78 12.08 -14.25 0.18
C ARG A 78 13.47 -13.62 0.10
N GLY A 79 13.86 -12.90 1.16
CA GLY A 79 15.17 -12.27 1.27
C GLY A 79 15.23 -10.84 0.72
N LEU A 80 14.14 -10.32 0.16
CA LEU A 80 14.04 -8.91 -0.23
C LEU A 80 13.37 -8.09 0.88
N GLU A 81 14.05 -7.05 1.34
CA GLU A 81 13.49 -6.07 2.29
C GLU A 81 12.41 -5.21 1.64
N THR A 82 12.59 -4.88 0.35
CA THR A 82 11.66 -4.10 -0.46
C THR A 82 11.55 -4.66 -1.87
N GLU A 83 10.35 -4.63 -2.46
CA GLU A 83 10.11 -5.05 -3.84
C GLU A 83 9.02 -4.18 -4.50
N ALA A 84 9.27 -3.63 -5.68
CA ALA A 84 8.26 -2.88 -6.42
C ALA A 84 7.27 -3.84 -7.11
N LYS A 85 5.97 -3.65 -6.89
CA LYS A 85 4.90 -4.41 -7.53
C LYS A 85 4.19 -3.54 -8.55
N ARG A 86 4.06 -4.06 -9.77
CA ARG A 86 3.25 -3.49 -10.86
C ARG A 86 2.09 -4.42 -11.17
N ILE A 87 0.88 -3.87 -11.25
CA ILE A 87 -0.32 -4.63 -11.56
C ILE A 87 -1.07 -3.93 -12.70
N PRO A 88 -1.18 -4.56 -13.88
CA PRO A 88 -1.99 -4.01 -14.95
C PRO A 88 -3.47 -4.08 -14.55
N VAL A 89 -4.15 -2.92 -14.57
CA VAL A 89 -5.58 -2.82 -14.22
C VAL A 89 -6.49 -2.68 -15.44
N GLY A 90 -5.91 -2.82 -16.64
CA GLY A 90 -6.61 -2.83 -17.92
C GLY A 90 -6.36 -1.57 -18.76
N PRO A 91 -6.89 -1.54 -20.00
CA PRO A 91 -6.78 -0.37 -20.86
C PRO A 91 -7.55 0.81 -20.28
N ALA A 92 -6.98 2.01 -20.41
CA ALA A 92 -7.59 3.25 -19.90
C ALA A 92 -9.05 3.45 -20.40
N GLU A 93 -9.35 2.93 -21.60
CA GLU A 93 -10.64 3.09 -22.28
C GLU A 93 -11.78 2.23 -21.70
N HIS A 94 -11.47 1.17 -20.94
CA HIS A 94 -12.45 0.34 -20.23
C HIS A 94 -12.46 0.57 -18.72
N LEU A 95 -11.80 1.63 -18.24
CA LEU A 95 -11.99 2.12 -16.89
C LEU A 95 -13.34 2.85 -16.82
N ALA A 96 -14.43 2.07 -16.84
CA ALA A 96 -15.59 2.45 -16.03
C ALA A 96 -15.04 2.93 -14.68
N LYS A 97 -15.52 4.04 -14.15
CA LYS A 97 -14.95 4.70 -12.96
C LYS A 97 -14.68 3.66 -11.86
N ARG A 98 -13.41 3.26 -11.72
CA ARG A 98 -12.99 2.21 -10.77
C ARG A 98 -12.15 2.86 -9.70
N PHE A 99 -12.47 2.52 -8.48
CA PHE A 99 -11.77 2.92 -7.29
C PHE A 99 -10.85 1.78 -6.90
N TYR A 100 -9.64 2.14 -6.48
CA TYR A 100 -8.63 1.20 -6.04
C TYR A 100 -8.20 1.54 -4.62
N ARG A 101 -7.98 0.50 -3.82
CA ARG A 101 -7.39 0.65 -2.50
C ARG A 101 -6.41 -0.48 -2.26
N LEU A 102 -5.35 -0.17 -1.52
CA LEU A 102 -4.36 -1.15 -1.10
C LEU A 102 -4.58 -1.44 0.39
N ARG A 103 -4.95 -2.68 0.72
CA ARG A 103 -4.93 -3.15 2.12
C ARG A 103 -3.54 -3.66 2.45
N VAL A 104 -3.03 -3.25 3.61
CA VAL A 104 -1.77 -3.76 4.16
C VAL A 104 -2.06 -4.48 5.45
N GLN A 105 -1.47 -5.66 5.61
CA GLN A 105 -1.49 -6.41 6.84
C GLN A 105 -0.06 -6.73 7.24
N ARG A 106 0.28 -6.47 8.50
CA ARG A 106 1.56 -6.91 9.05
C ARG A 106 1.50 -8.42 9.29
N LEU A 107 2.53 -9.13 8.84
CA LEU A 107 2.73 -10.52 9.20
C LEU A 107 3.36 -10.52 10.60
N ALA A 108 2.71 -11.15 11.57
CA ALA A 108 3.31 -11.37 12.88
C ALA A 108 4.51 -12.30 12.71
N ASP A 109 5.57 -12.04 13.49
CA ASP A 109 6.72 -12.94 13.65
C ASP A 109 6.29 -14.25 14.34
#